data_AF-A0A969HVH2-F1
#
_entry.id   AF-A0A969HVH2-F1
#
_cell.length_a   1.000
_cell.length_b   1.000
_cell.length_c   1.000
_cell.angle_alpha   90.00
_cell.angle_beta   90.00
_cell.angle_gamma   90.00
#
_symmetry.space_group_name_H-M   'P 1'
#
loop_
_entity.id
_entity.type
_entity.pdbx_description
1 polymer ?
#
loop_
_entity_poly.entity_id
_entity_poly.type
_entity_poly.pdbx_seq_one_letter_code
_entity_poly.pdbx_strand_id
1 'polypeptide(L)'
;MRYAHLVSRDLYGNTHIQSYGPFYIDSPLTPDLLTMPVADGRTLAQAETPPRELLKDYTGIFESACTLVGASRKMASQMGSQSTLADVQRFYATWDNNALRLTWEGANWQGDGDLFLYFDSTAGGSNRAFTPYPVQQTRSYLPLIVGGMAGATLTQDGGESGGSGRVVVEPGAITLPFAADTVLWIEDAQQVQLLTWSTISDTWVLDDTFPARYVWDDISTQRTNAYLPFDVLRVNNAAPLNVIALASEENALHLWGTMPAGNPLNSPRAVNPALADRFATSLFALQRYYTWDTLNAGACPSDNKRDTTDMHVELDALPRSMIYSFLGDDLFYMQDELFGAQDIDSDRVQFAQQEYRPVPLGASITYTITYRNDSSTTSPNARLQLITWPPLRLPDGERINDPELGPFDQQFIALGDLAPGAGGTVTVRAILDASDDDGIIPKASLTSYCWTTLLLHRSRRYHLNGTGPTI
;
A
#
# COMPACT_ATOMS: atom_id res chain seq x y z
N MET A 1 -29.52 7.83 15.23
CA MET A 1 -29.35 7.80 16.71
C MET A 1 -30.69 7.47 17.35
N ARG A 2 -30.74 6.47 18.24
CA ARG A 2 -31.93 6.19 19.05
C ARG A 2 -31.55 6.16 20.52
N TYR A 3 -32.42 6.67 21.38
CA TYR A 3 -32.32 6.51 22.82
C TYR A 3 -33.47 5.62 23.28
N ALA A 4 -33.16 4.68 24.17
CA ALA A 4 -34.18 3.95 24.89
C ALA A 4 -34.48 4.70 26.18
N HIS A 5 -35.71 5.17 26.34
CA HIS A 5 -36.14 5.83 27.57
C HIS A 5 -36.97 4.84 28.40
N LEU A 6 -36.44 4.45 29.56
CA LEU A 6 -37.20 3.74 30.58
C LEU A 6 -37.93 4.78 31.43
N VAL A 7 -39.24 4.84 31.27
CA VAL A 7 -40.11 5.71 32.05
C VAL A 7 -40.77 4.88 33.16
N SER A 8 -40.41 5.16 34.40
CA SER A 8 -41.07 4.58 35.57
C SER A 8 -41.99 5.63 36.21
N ARG A 9 -43.19 5.21 36.64
CA ARG A 9 -44.14 6.08 37.33
C ARG A 9 -44.52 5.44 38.67
N ASP A 10 -44.44 6.20 39.75
CA ASP A 10 -44.82 5.73 41.08
C ASP A 10 -46.33 5.82 41.34
N LEU A 11 -46.76 5.29 42.50
CA LEU A 11 -48.17 5.29 42.95
C LEU A 11 -48.73 6.70 43.20
N TYR A 12 -47.88 7.72 43.30
CA TYR A 12 -48.26 9.12 43.48
C TYR A 12 -48.28 9.90 42.16
N GLY A 13 -47.97 9.24 41.04
CA GLY A 13 -47.94 9.85 39.71
C GLY A 13 -46.62 10.52 39.35
N ASN A 14 -45.61 10.48 40.22
CA ASN A 14 -44.29 11.01 39.89
C ASN A 14 -43.64 10.12 38.84
N THR A 15 -42.99 10.74 37.86
CA THR A 15 -42.37 10.03 36.74
C THR A 15 -40.86 10.20 36.80
N HIS A 16 -40.12 9.10 36.74
CA HIS A 16 -38.66 9.09 36.63
C HIS A 16 -38.26 8.48 35.28
N ILE A 17 -37.45 9.21 34.53
CA ILE A 17 -36.98 8.81 33.20
C ILE A 17 -35.50 8.45 33.31
N GLN A 18 -35.17 7.22 32.93
CA GLN A 18 -33.79 6.79 32.68
C GLN A 18 -33.59 6.66 31.17
N SER A 19 -32.55 7.30 30.66
CA SER A 19 -32.22 7.23 29.23
C SER A 19 -31.00 6.34 29.05
N TYR A 20 -31.10 5.37 28.16
CA TYR A 20 -30.03 4.49 27.73
C TYR A 20 -29.73 4.76 26.25
N GLY A 21 -28.46 4.88 25.91
CA GLY A 21 -27.99 5.21 24.57
C GLY A 21 -26.85 6.24 24.60
N PRO A 22 -26.45 6.77 23.43
CA PRO A 22 -27.08 6.52 22.13
C PRO A 22 -26.85 5.11 21.60
N PHE A 23 -27.87 4.55 20.95
CA PHE A 23 -27.74 3.38 20.10
C PHE A 23 -27.65 3.84 18.64
N TYR A 24 -26.67 3.29 17.94
CA TYR A 24 -26.48 3.42 16.52
C TYR A 24 -26.95 2.11 15.89
N ILE A 25 -27.88 2.19 14.94
CA ILE A 25 -28.28 1.03 14.15
C ILE A 25 -27.65 1.27 12.80
N ASP A 26 -26.53 0.60 12.58
CA ASP A 26 -25.86 0.56 11.30
C ASP A 26 -25.87 -0.88 10.79
N SER A 27 -26.07 -1.02 9.50
CA SER A 27 -26.08 -2.27 8.76
C SER A 27 -25.22 -2.04 7.52
N PRO A 28 -24.69 -3.09 6.88
CA PRO A 28 -23.89 -2.93 5.66
C PRO A 28 -24.59 -2.16 4.51
N LEU A 29 -25.92 -1.95 4.61
CA LEU A 29 -26.75 -1.29 3.60
C LEU A 29 -27.33 0.06 4.09
N THR A 30 -27.02 0.49 5.31
CA THR A 30 -27.33 1.85 5.77
C THR A 30 -26.08 2.70 5.67
N PRO A 31 -26.17 3.99 5.29
CA PRO A 31 -25.01 4.86 5.29
C PRO A 31 -24.46 4.98 6.72
N ASP A 32 -23.14 4.89 6.88
CA ASP A 32 -22.50 5.22 8.16
C ASP A 32 -22.97 6.61 8.62
N LEU A 33 -23.11 6.76 9.93
CA LEU A 33 -23.68 7.97 10.53
C LEU A 33 -22.65 9.11 10.54
N LEU A 34 -22.41 9.69 9.36
CA LEU A 34 -21.47 10.79 9.14
C LEU A 34 -22.08 12.17 9.31
N THR A 35 -23.41 12.29 9.20
CA THR A 35 -24.16 13.51 9.52
C THR A 35 -25.00 13.27 10.78
N MET A 36 -24.48 13.69 11.94
CA MET A 36 -25.30 13.84 13.13
C MET A 36 -26.04 15.18 13.04
N PRO A 37 -27.38 15.22 13.09
CA PRO A 37 -28.05 16.49 13.35
C PRO A 37 -27.57 16.99 14.71
N VAL A 38 -27.04 18.21 14.74
CA VAL A 38 -26.83 18.91 16.01
C VAL A 38 -28.20 19.07 16.67
N ALA A 39 -28.25 19.17 18.00
CA ALA A 39 -29.51 19.22 18.76
C ALA A 39 -30.50 20.33 18.30
N ASP A 40 -30.07 21.26 17.45
CA ASP A 40 -30.84 22.36 16.87
C ASP A 40 -31.33 22.14 15.42
N GLY A 41 -31.09 20.98 14.82
CA GLY A 41 -31.54 20.64 13.47
C GLY A 41 -30.62 21.06 12.32
N ARG A 42 -29.42 21.58 12.60
CA ARG A 42 -28.37 21.83 11.60
C ARG A 42 -27.66 20.54 11.18
N THR A 43 -27.09 20.50 9.98
CA THR A 43 -26.16 19.41 9.57
C THR A 43 -24.78 19.60 10.21
N LEU A 44 -23.95 18.55 10.28
CA LEU A 44 -22.57 18.64 10.77
C LEU A 44 -21.70 19.65 9.99
N ALA A 45 -21.98 19.83 8.71
CA ALA A 45 -21.34 20.86 7.88
C ALA A 45 -21.78 22.30 8.26
N GLN A 46 -22.93 22.45 8.91
CA GLN A 46 -23.54 23.73 9.34
C GLN A 46 -23.41 24.00 10.85
N ALA A 47 -22.93 23.00 11.60
CA ALA A 47 -22.76 23.05 13.04
C ALA A 47 -21.58 23.97 13.42
N GLU A 48 -21.80 24.88 14.36
CA GLU A 48 -20.67 25.53 15.06
C GLU A 48 -19.90 24.54 15.95
N THR A 49 -20.57 23.45 16.36
CA THR A 49 -19.95 22.34 17.07
C THR A 49 -19.07 21.54 16.11
N PRO A 50 -17.76 21.43 16.36
CA PRO A 50 -16.85 20.76 15.44
C PRO A 50 -17.20 19.26 15.32
N PRO A 51 -17.11 18.66 14.12
CA PRO A 51 -17.43 17.25 13.89
C PRO A 51 -16.72 16.29 14.84
N ARG A 52 -15.50 16.63 15.28
CA ARG A 52 -14.77 15.94 16.35
C ARG A 52 -15.62 15.62 17.57
N GLU A 53 -16.38 16.57 18.10
CA GLU A 53 -17.12 16.37 19.37
C GLU A 53 -18.31 15.41 19.22
N LEU A 54 -18.83 15.26 18.00
CA LEU A 54 -19.99 14.43 17.71
C LEU A 54 -19.58 13.03 17.21
N LEU A 55 -18.49 12.94 16.45
CA LEU A 55 -18.04 11.70 15.82
C LEU A 55 -16.96 10.95 16.61
N LYS A 56 -16.31 11.57 17.60
CA LYS A 56 -15.27 10.89 18.43
C LYS A 56 -15.80 9.64 19.12
N ASP A 57 -17.06 9.66 19.56
CA ASP A 57 -17.69 8.56 20.28
C ASP A 57 -18.38 7.55 19.34
N TYR A 58 -18.46 7.86 18.03
CA TYR A 58 -19.03 6.95 17.04
C TYR A 58 -17.99 5.93 16.56
N THR A 59 -18.16 4.68 16.98
CA THR A 59 -17.28 3.55 16.64
C THR A 59 -17.78 2.67 15.50
N GLY A 60 -18.96 2.93 14.93
CA GLY A 60 -19.59 2.06 13.92
C GLY A 60 -18.71 1.81 12.68
N ILE A 61 -17.92 2.82 12.29
CA ILE A 61 -16.93 2.71 11.21
C ILE A 61 -15.87 1.63 11.48
N PHE A 62 -15.65 1.20 12.72
CA PHE A 62 -14.66 0.18 13.07
C PHE A 62 -15.27 -1.22 13.23
N GLU A 63 -16.60 -1.29 13.33
CA GLU A 63 -17.35 -2.52 13.55
C GLU A 63 -17.88 -3.12 12.23
N SER A 64 -17.99 -2.29 11.19
CA SER A 64 -18.44 -2.69 9.86
C SER A 64 -17.31 -3.29 9.02
N ALA A 65 -17.54 -4.45 8.43
CA ALA A 65 -16.63 -5.02 7.43
C ALA A 65 -16.56 -4.17 6.15
N CYS A 66 -17.55 -3.31 5.90
CA CYS A 66 -17.62 -2.48 4.69
C CYS A 66 -16.63 -1.31 4.69
N THR A 67 -16.21 -0.86 5.86
CA THR A 67 -15.48 0.40 6.02
C THR A 67 -13.97 0.19 6.06
N LEU A 68 -13.50 -0.98 6.51
CA LEU A 68 -12.08 -1.33 6.41
C LEU A 68 -11.73 -1.52 4.93
N VAL A 69 -10.89 -0.63 4.38
CA VAL A 69 -10.49 -0.67 2.97
C VAL A 69 -9.05 -1.15 2.77
N GLY A 70 -8.23 -1.14 3.82
CA GLY A 70 -6.89 -1.73 3.79
C GLY A 70 -6.26 -1.96 5.16
N ALA A 71 -5.30 -2.88 5.20
CA ALA A 71 -4.47 -3.15 6.38
C ALA A 71 -3.01 -3.43 5.97
N SER A 72 -2.06 -3.06 6.83
CA SER A 72 -0.63 -3.31 6.64
C SER A 72 0.04 -3.79 7.93
N ARG A 73 0.82 -4.86 7.83
CA ARG A 73 1.61 -5.42 8.94
C ARG A 73 3.11 -5.18 8.79
N LYS A 74 3.53 -4.39 7.80
CA LYS A 74 4.95 -4.22 7.48
C LYS A 74 5.73 -3.70 8.69
N MET A 75 5.24 -2.65 9.32
CA MET A 75 5.81 -2.14 10.57
C MET A 75 5.75 -3.15 11.72
N ALA A 76 4.61 -3.81 11.92
CA ALA A 76 4.45 -4.84 12.96
C ALA A 76 5.46 -6.01 12.82
N SER A 77 5.87 -6.33 11.59
CA SER A 77 6.83 -7.41 11.29
C SER A 77 8.29 -7.00 11.47
N GLN A 78 8.61 -5.70 11.32
CA GLN A 78 9.96 -5.14 11.41
C GLN A 78 10.27 -4.61 12.81
N MET A 79 9.25 -4.15 13.54
CA MET A 79 9.41 -3.53 14.85
C MET A 79 9.26 -4.55 15.99
N GLY A 80 10.08 -4.39 17.03
CA GLY A 80 9.90 -5.13 18.28
C GLY A 80 8.61 -4.72 19.01
N SER A 81 8.09 -5.59 19.87
CA SER A 81 6.81 -5.45 20.59
C SER A 81 6.67 -4.25 21.55
N GLN A 82 7.65 -3.34 21.59
CA GLN A 82 7.65 -2.13 22.41
C GLN A 82 7.48 -0.83 21.61
N SER A 83 7.32 -0.90 20.30
CA SER A 83 7.04 0.27 19.45
C SER A 83 5.53 0.58 19.40
N THR A 84 5.17 1.86 19.31
CA THR A 84 3.79 2.30 18.98
C THR A 84 3.36 1.80 17.61
N LEU A 85 4.32 1.65 16.68
CA LEU A 85 4.11 1.11 15.34
C LEU A 85 4.13 -0.43 15.26
N ALA A 86 4.19 -1.13 16.40
CA ALA A 86 4.17 -2.60 16.42
C ALA A 86 2.77 -3.18 16.10
N ASP A 87 1.73 -2.34 16.12
CA ASP A 87 0.39 -2.73 15.75
C ASP A 87 0.15 -2.70 14.23
N VAL A 88 -0.86 -3.45 13.80
CA VAL A 88 -1.32 -3.47 12.41
C VAL A 88 -1.86 -2.09 12.06
N GLN A 89 -1.35 -1.51 10.98
CA GLN A 89 -1.88 -0.27 10.43
C GLN A 89 -3.17 -0.59 9.68
N ARG A 90 -4.25 0.15 9.95
CA ARG A 90 -5.54 -0.04 9.23
C ARG A 90 -6.04 1.26 8.67
N PHE A 91 -6.72 1.16 7.54
CA PHE A 91 -7.32 2.29 6.86
C PHE A 91 -8.79 2.03 6.61
N TYR A 92 -9.61 2.93 7.15
CA TYR A 92 -11.05 2.89 7.03
C TYR A 92 -11.52 4.05 6.16
N ALA A 93 -12.53 3.79 5.35
CA ALA A 93 -13.23 4.80 4.58
C ALA A 93 -14.73 4.58 4.72
N THR A 94 -15.49 5.68 4.74
CA THR A 94 -16.94 5.68 4.59
C THR A 94 -17.44 7.05 4.18
N TRP A 95 -18.64 7.16 3.64
CA TRP A 95 -19.22 8.41 3.18
C TRP A 95 -20.74 8.47 3.34
N ASP A 96 -21.27 9.68 3.34
CA ASP A 96 -22.69 9.96 3.19
C ASP A 96 -22.93 10.85 1.96
N ASN A 97 -24.09 11.51 1.86
CA ASN A 97 -24.39 12.37 0.72
C ASN A 97 -23.57 13.68 0.68
N ASN A 98 -22.87 14.03 1.75
CA ASN A 98 -22.24 15.34 1.92
C ASN A 98 -20.74 15.28 2.22
N ALA A 99 -20.23 14.17 2.75
CA ALA A 99 -18.85 14.08 3.20
C ALA A 99 -18.27 12.66 3.13
N LEU A 100 -16.94 12.64 3.00
CA LEU A 100 -16.09 11.48 3.18
C LEU A 100 -15.52 11.46 4.60
N ARG A 101 -15.49 10.31 5.26
CA ARG A 101 -14.68 10.06 6.46
C ARG A 101 -13.61 9.03 6.17
N LEU A 102 -12.37 9.39 6.46
CA LEU A 102 -11.22 8.49 6.42
C LEU A 102 -10.67 8.31 7.83
N THR A 103 -10.13 7.14 8.14
CA THR A 103 -9.47 6.91 9.42
C THR A 103 -8.24 6.03 9.24
N TRP A 104 -7.10 6.51 9.73
CA TRP A 104 -5.90 5.71 9.93
C TRP A 104 -5.85 5.23 11.38
N GLU A 105 -5.62 3.94 11.59
CA GLU A 105 -5.41 3.33 12.90
C GLU A 105 -4.00 2.72 13.00
N GLY A 106 -3.35 2.89 14.15
CA GLY A 106 -2.08 2.23 14.50
C GLY A 106 -0.85 3.14 14.51
N ALA A 107 -1.04 4.45 14.43
CA ALA A 107 0.04 5.42 14.42
C ALA A 107 -0.26 6.61 15.34
N ASN A 108 0.79 7.20 15.89
CA ASN A 108 0.74 8.45 16.65
C ASN A 108 1.62 9.51 15.96
N TRP A 109 0.97 10.46 15.28
CA TRP A 109 1.65 11.52 14.52
C TRP A 109 2.39 12.55 15.40
N GLN A 110 2.37 12.42 16.74
CA GLN A 110 3.27 13.21 17.60
C GLN A 110 4.73 12.73 17.57
N GLY A 111 5.04 11.62 16.89
CA GLY A 111 6.42 11.13 16.78
C GLY A 111 6.65 9.99 15.80
N ASP A 112 5.59 9.39 15.27
CA ASP A 112 5.71 8.40 14.20
C ASP A 112 5.96 9.07 12.83
N GLY A 113 5.77 10.40 12.74
CA GLY A 113 5.99 11.26 11.58
C GLY A 113 4.67 11.82 11.05
N ASP A 114 4.55 11.94 9.73
CA ASP A 114 3.48 12.69 9.08
C ASP A 114 2.54 11.79 8.27
N LEU A 115 1.26 12.15 8.21
CA LEU A 115 0.26 11.52 7.34
C LEU A 115 -0.12 12.45 6.18
N PHE A 116 -0.09 11.91 4.97
CA PHE A 116 -0.56 12.56 3.75
C PHE A 116 -1.72 11.76 3.15
N LEU A 117 -2.85 12.42 2.87
CA LEU A 117 -3.95 11.85 2.10
C LEU A 117 -4.05 12.61 0.77
N TYR A 118 -3.76 11.95 -0.34
CA TYR A 118 -3.87 12.53 -1.68
C TYR A 118 -5.19 12.14 -2.32
N PHE A 119 -5.81 13.10 -3.00
CA PHE A 119 -7.09 12.95 -3.68
C PHE A 119 -6.95 13.41 -5.13
N ASP A 120 -7.60 12.67 -6.03
CA ASP A 120 -7.88 13.10 -7.40
C ASP A 120 -9.39 13.00 -7.58
N SER A 121 -9.99 14.18 -7.67
CA SER A 121 -11.43 14.44 -7.64
C SER A 121 -11.91 15.18 -8.90
N THR A 122 -10.98 15.82 -9.60
CA THR A 122 -11.22 16.68 -10.77
C THR A 122 -10.08 16.54 -11.76
N ALA A 123 -10.34 16.88 -13.03
CA ALA A 123 -9.30 16.87 -14.04
C ALA A 123 -8.21 17.91 -13.72
N GLY A 124 -6.94 17.47 -13.78
CA GLY A 124 -5.78 18.30 -13.47
C GLY A 124 -4.85 17.57 -12.51
N GLY A 125 -4.21 18.32 -11.61
CA GLY A 125 -3.38 17.76 -10.55
C GLY A 125 -1.92 17.53 -10.92
N SER A 126 -1.22 16.89 -9.98
CA SER A 126 0.20 16.53 -10.07
C SER A 126 0.41 15.08 -9.72
N ASN A 127 1.24 14.40 -10.52
CA ASN A 127 1.76 13.08 -10.17
C ASN A 127 2.98 13.17 -9.23
N ARG A 128 3.36 14.37 -8.79
CA ARG A 128 4.45 14.57 -7.82
C ARG A 128 3.87 14.84 -6.44
N ALA A 129 4.24 14.01 -5.48
CA ALA A 129 3.87 14.18 -4.08
C ALA A 129 4.35 15.54 -3.56
N PHE A 130 3.49 16.19 -2.77
CA PHE A 130 3.87 17.34 -1.97
C PHE A 130 4.97 16.95 -0.96
N THR A 131 6.01 17.77 -0.84
CA THR A 131 7.06 17.62 0.19
C THR A 131 7.16 18.92 1.00
N PRO A 132 6.76 18.91 2.29
CA PRO A 132 6.96 20.07 3.17
C PRO A 132 8.42 20.21 3.62
N TYR A 133 9.21 19.15 3.46
CA TYR A 133 10.57 19.09 3.97
C TYR A 133 11.54 19.86 3.09
N PRO A 134 12.49 20.60 3.69
CA PRO A 134 13.52 21.28 2.93
C PRO A 134 14.38 20.25 2.18
N VAL A 135 14.53 20.46 0.86
CA VAL A 135 15.38 19.60 0.03
C VAL A 135 16.81 19.68 0.57
N GLN A 136 17.30 18.60 1.21
CA GLN A 136 18.72 18.46 1.47
C GLN A 136 19.42 18.27 0.12
N GLN A 137 20.07 19.33 -0.38
CA GLN A 137 20.83 19.28 -1.62
C GLN A 137 22.04 18.34 -1.45
N THR A 138 21.82 17.06 -1.71
CA THR A 138 22.89 16.07 -1.72
C THR A 138 23.51 16.08 -3.11
N ARG A 139 24.74 16.59 -3.22
CA ARG A 139 25.49 16.60 -4.49
C ARG A 139 25.90 15.18 -4.88
N SER A 140 25.07 14.48 -5.64
CA SER A 140 25.42 13.18 -6.21
C SER A 140 25.81 13.34 -7.68
N TYR A 141 27.10 13.16 -7.99
CA TYR A 141 27.59 13.03 -9.36
C TYR A 141 27.30 11.59 -9.82
N LEU A 142 26.17 11.36 -10.49
CA LEU A 142 25.92 10.09 -11.16
C LEU A 142 26.30 10.20 -12.65
N PRO A 143 27.07 9.24 -13.22
CA PRO A 143 27.28 9.17 -14.65
C PRO A 143 25.95 8.78 -15.33
N LEU A 144 25.58 9.60 -16.30
CA LEU A 144 24.37 9.52 -17.11
C LEU A 144 24.33 8.19 -17.91
N ILE A 145 23.42 7.28 -17.58
CA ILE A 145 22.93 6.26 -18.53
C ILE A 145 21.53 6.71 -18.95
N VAL A 146 21.43 7.31 -20.13
CA VAL A 146 20.15 7.73 -20.73
C VAL A 146 19.43 6.49 -21.25
N GLY A 147 18.46 6.01 -20.49
CA GLY A 147 17.46 5.05 -20.94
C GLY A 147 16.22 5.18 -20.06
N GLY A 148 15.22 5.94 -20.51
CA GLY A 148 13.84 5.82 -20.00
C GLY A 148 13.35 6.76 -18.90
N MET A 149 14.04 7.86 -18.54
CA MET A 149 13.53 8.78 -17.50
C MET A 149 12.52 9.80 -18.05
N ALA A 150 11.23 9.48 -17.95
CA ALA A 150 10.15 10.47 -17.99
C ALA A 150 9.80 10.87 -16.54
N GLY A 151 10.26 12.05 -16.10
CA GLY A 151 9.95 12.58 -14.76
C GLY A 151 11.02 13.50 -14.15
N ALA A 152 12.24 13.53 -14.70
CA ALA A 152 13.27 14.47 -14.26
C ALA A 152 13.08 15.84 -14.95
N THR A 153 12.73 16.88 -14.18
CA THR A 153 12.76 18.26 -14.68
C THR A 153 14.22 18.68 -14.88
N LEU A 154 14.64 18.84 -16.13
CA LEU A 154 15.97 19.34 -16.48
C LEU A 154 16.00 20.85 -16.24
N THR A 155 16.63 21.31 -15.15
CA THR A 155 16.99 22.72 -15.00
C THR A 155 18.36 22.93 -15.63
N GLN A 156 18.41 23.53 -16.82
CA GLN A 156 19.65 23.92 -17.47
C GLN A 156 20.07 25.29 -16.93
N ASP A 157 21.08 25.33 -16.05
CA ASP A 157 21.74 26.60 -15.72
C ASP A 157 22.43 27.12 -16.99
N GLY A 158 21.95 28.26 -17.47
CA GLY A 158 22.46 28.90 -18.69
C GLY A 158 23.88 29.43 -18.47
N GLY A 159 24.79 29.00 -19.34
CA GLY A 159 26.10 29.61 -19.50
C GLY A 159 27.27 28.66 -19.28
N GLU A 160 27.53 27.79 -20.25
CA GLU A 160 28.87 27.56 -20.83
C GLU A 160 28.78 26.43 -21.87
N SER A 161 29.27 26.73 -23.07
CA SER A 161 29.27 25.85 -24.23
C SER A 161 30.24 24.68 -24.00
N GLY A 162 29.77 23.63 -23.32
CA GLY A 162 30.50 22.39 -23.10
C GLY A 162 29.96 21.48 -21.99
N GLY A 163 28.81 21.81 -21.38
CA GLY A 163 28.39 21.27 -20.09
C GLY A 163 27.93 19.80 -20.08
N SER A 164 28.51 19.02 -19.16
CA SER A 164 27.85 17.85 -18.58
C SER A 164 26.48 18.28 -18.03
N GLY A 165 25.38 17.71 -18.53
CA GLY A 165 24.05 17.99 -18.04
C GLY A 165 23.95 17.71 -16.54
N ARG A 166 23.66 18.75 -15.75
CA ARG A 166 23.41 18.64 -14.31
C ARG A 166 21.98 18.16 -14.12
N VAL A 167 21.78 16.88 -13.81
CA VAL A 167 20.48 16.36 -13.36
C VAL A 167 20.40 16.61 -11.85
N VAL A 168 19.59 17.59 -11.44
CA VAL A 168 19.18 17.70 -10.05
C VAL A 168 17.99 16.74 -9.89
N VAL A 169 18.27 15.49 -9.52
CA VAL A 169 17.23 14.63 -8.95
C VAL A 169 17.07 15.11 -7.52
N GLU A 170 15.90 15.62 -7.15
CA GLU A 170 15.59 15.80 -5.73
C GLU A 170 15.55 14.41 -5.08
N PRO A 171 16.48 14.08 -4.18
CA PRO A 171 16.41 12.83 -3.45
C PRO A 171 15.07 12.78 -2.71
N GLY A 172 14.30 11.70 -2.87
CA GLY A 172 13.01 11.54 -2.20
C GLY A 172 11.78 12.06 -2.94
N ALA A 173 11.87 12.42 -4.22
CA ALA A 173 10.66 12.71 -5.02
C ALA A 173 9.82 11.43 -5.21
N ILE A 174 8.57 11.47 -4.73
CA ILE A 174 7.60 10.38 -4.86
C ILE A 174 6.66 10.66 -6.02
N THR A 175 6.57 9.72 -6.96
CA THR A 175 5.59 9.74 -8.05
C THR A 175 4.31 9.03 -7.62
N LEU A 176 3.20 9.74 -7.66
CA LEU A 176 1.85 9.23 -7.38
C LEU A 176 1.30 8.46 -8.60
N PRO A 177 0.42 7.47 -8.39
CA PRO A 177 -0.14 6.66 -9.49
C PRO A 177 -1.23 7.39 -10.28
N PHE A 178 -1.63 8.58 -9.83
CA PHE A 178 -2.61 9.46 -10.46
C PHE A 178 -2.18 10.92 -10.26
N ALA A 179 -2.79 11.84 -11.00
CA ALA A 179 -2.52 13.27 -10.87
C ALA A 179 -3.39 13.86 -9.74
N ALA A 180 -2.87 13.89 -8.52
CA ALA A 180 -3.59 14.39 -7.36
C ALA A 180 -3.84 15.90 -7.47
N ASP A 181 -5.07 16.33 -7.22
CA ASP A 181 -5.45 17.75 -7.21
C ASP A 181 -5.49 18.34 -5.79
N THR A 182 -5.57 17.49 -4.78
CA THR A 182 -5.72 17.89 -3.37
C THR A 182 -4.88 16.97 -2.49
N VAL A 183 -4.24 17.53 -1.46
CA VAL A 183 -3.58 16.75 -0.40
C VAL A 183 -3.95 17.32 0.97
N LEU A 184 -4.35 16.43 1.87
CA LEU A 184 -4.44 16.72 3.29
C LEU A 184 -3.15 16.25 3.96
N TRP A 185 -2.41 17.18 4.55
CA TRP A 185 -1.20 16.92 5.32
C TRP A 185 -1.50 17.09 6.81
N ILE A 186 -1.17 16.06 7.58
CA ILE A 186 -1.33 15.99 9.04
C ILE A 186 0.07 15.74 9.58
N GLU A 187 0.70 16.80 10.10
CA GLU A 187 2.01 16.74 10.77
C GLU A 187 1.82 16.21 12.19
N ASP A 188 0.84 16.75 12.92
CA ASP A 188 0.50 16.29 14.26
C ASP A 188 -0.99 16.49 14.57
N ALA A 189 -1.40 16.18 15.82
CA ALA A 189 -2.78 16.31 16.28
C ALA A 189 -3.35 17.76 16.26
N GLN A 190 -2.52 18.77 16.00
CA GLN A 190 -2.83 20.19 15.99
C GLN A 190 -2.50 20.87 14.64
N GLN A 191 -1.55 20.32 13.87
CA GLN A 191 -1.08 20.86 12.60
C GLN A 191 -1.63 20.06 11.43
N VAL A 192 -2.69 20.61 10.83
CA VAL A 192 -3.38 20.02 9.69
C VAL A 192 -3.55 21.07 8.61
N GLN A 193 -3.12 20.74 7.40
CA GLN A 193 -3.14 21.62 6.24
C GLN A 193 -3.78 20.93 5.05
N LEU A 194 -4.60 21.66 4.30
CA LEU A 194 -5.09 21.24 3.00
C LEU A 194 -4.35 22.03 1.94
N LEU A 195 -3.82 21.36 0.93
CA LEU A 195 -3.21 21.99 -0.23
C LEU A 195 -3.94 21.55 -1.50
N THR A 196 -4.06 22.46 -2.45
CA THR A 196 -4.60 22.20 -3.77
C THR A 196 -3.56 22.47 -4.85
N TRP A 197 -3.60 21.69 -5.92
CA TRP A 197 -2.70 21.87 -7.04
C TRP A 197 -3.13 23.08 -7.88
N SER A 198 -2.22 24.03 -8.06
CA SER A 198 -2.44 25.18 -8.94
C SER A 198 -1.80 24.92 -10.29
N THR A 199 -2.63 24.77 -11.33
CA THR A 199 -2.16 24.64 -12.72
C THR A 199 -1.56 25.92 -13.29
N ILE A 200 -1.77 27.07 -12.63
CA ILE A 200 -1.20 28.36 -13.03
C ILE A 200 0.26 28.47 -12.60
N SER A 201 0.55 28.06 -11.36
CA SER A 201 1.87 28.18 -10.74
C SER A 201 2.65 26.87 -10.69
N ASP A 202 2.08 25.78 -11.21
CA ASP A 202 2.66 24.44 -11.26
C ASP A 202 3.19 23.98 -9.89
N THR A 203 2.41 24.25 -8.85
CA THR A 203 2.81 23.98 -7.46
C THR A 203 1.61 23.77 -6.54
N TRP A 204 1.87 23.16 -5.40
CA TRP A 204 0.92 22.98 -4.31
C TRP A 204 0.70 24.32 -3.60
N VAL A 205 -0.55 24.73 -3.46
CA VAL A 205 -0.94 25.98 -2.80
C VAL A 205 -1.78 25.66 -1.58
N LEU A 206 -1.40 26.22 -0.44
CA LEU A 206 -2.14 26.09 0.82
C LEU A 206 -3.55 26.68 0.67
N ASP A 207 -4.55 25.93 1.13
CA ASP A 207 -5.90 26.44 1.36
C ASP A 207 -5.98 26.99 2.80
N ASP A 208 -5.82 28.31 2.93
CA ASP A 208 -5.85 29.02 4.21
C ASP A 208 -7.25 29.10 4.84
N THR A 209 -8.28 28.64 4.12
CA THR A 209 -9.66 28.60 4.59
C THR A 209 -10.05 27.23 5.17
N PHE A 210 -9.23 26.20 4.97
CA PHE A 210 -9.50 24.87 5.47
C PHE A 210 -9.49 24.83 7.01
N PRO A 211 -10.61 24.45 7.66
CA PRO A 211 -10.66 24.46 9.10
C PRO A 211 -10.17 23.12 9.67
N ALA A 212 -9.09 23.16 10.45
CA ALA A 212 -8.49 21.98 11.10
C ALA A 212 -9.46 21.13 11.95
N ARG A 213 -10.63 21.69 12.33
CA ARG A 213 -11.70 20.97 13.07
C ARG A 213 -12.25 19.72 12.37
N TYR A 214 -11.94 19.55 11.09
CA TYR A 214 -12.31 18.38 10.29
C TYR A 214 -11.41 17.17 10.53
N VAL A 215 -10.27 17.36 11.21
CA VAL A 215 -9.36 16.27 11.58
C VAL A 215 -9.24 16.21 13.09
N TRP A 216 -9.19 14.99 13.62
CA TRP A 216 -8.90 14.78 15.03
C TRP A 216 -8.18 13.46 15.24
N ASP A 217 -7.29 13.49 16.22
CA ASP A 217 -6.54 12.32 16.65
C ASP A 217 -7.00 11.85 18.03
N ASP A 218 -7.18 10.55 18.18
CA ASP A 218 -7.44 9.87 19.44
C ASP A 218 -6.24 8.99 19.80
N ILE A 219 -5.32 9.58 20.57
CA ILE A 219 -4.08 8.94 21.01
C ILE A 219 -4.35 7.66 21.83
N SER A 220 -5.49 7.58 22.53
CA SER A 220 -5.81 6.41 23.35
C SER A 220 -6.13 5.17 22.52
N THR A 221 -6.61 5.38 21.29
CA THR A 221 -6.92 4.34 20.32
C THR A 221 -5.95 4.34 19.12
N GLN A 222 -5.02 5.29 19.07
CA GLN A 222 -4.12 5.57 17.93
C GLN A 222 -4.89 5.72 16.62
N ARG A 223 -5.97 6.51 16.65
CA ARG A 223 -6.87 6.71 15.51
C ARG A 223 -6.93 8.16 15.09
N THR A 224 -6.53 8.40 13.87
CA THR A 224 -6.62 9.72 13.24
C THR A 224 -7.73 9.73 12.22
N ASN A 225 -8.70 10.59 12.45
CA ASN A 225 -9.92 10.68 11.67
C ASN A 225 -9.91 11.98 10.87
N ALA A 226 -10.30 11.90 9.60
CA ALA A 226 -10.54 13.05 8.74
C ALA A 226 -11.97 13.00 8.21
N TYR A 227 -12.77 14.01 8.53
CA TYR A 227 -14.12 14.24 7.98
C TYR A 227 -14.04 15.36 6.94
N LEU A 228 -14.15 15.02 5.67
CA LEU A 228 -13.93 15.93 4.54
C LEU A 228 -15.25 16.15 3.79
N PRO A 229 -15.88 17.33 3.94
CA PRO A 229 -17.04 17.69 3.14
C PRO A 229 -16.71 17.64 1.64
N PHE A 230 -17.65 17.19 0.81
CA PHE A 230 -17.44 17.09 -0.63
C PHE A 230 -17.16 18.44 -1.29
N ASP A 231 -17.72 19.54 -0.77
CA ASP A 231 -17.39 20.89 -1.22
C ASP A 231 -15.91 21.25 -1.02
N VAL A 232 -15.28 20.75 0.06
CA VAL A 232 -13.84 20.93 0.32
C VAL A 232 -13.01 20.15 -0.70
N LEU A 233 -13.44 18.92 -1.00
CA LEU A 233 -12.80 18.06 -2.01
C LEU A 233 -13.19 18.42 -3.45
N ARG A 234 -14.06 19.42 -3.66
CA ARG A 234 -14.58 19.83 -4.98
C ARG A 234 -15.20 18.67 -5.78
N VAL A 235 -15.75 17.70 -5.06
CA VAL A 235 -16.37 16.49 -5.60
C VAL A 235 -17.87 16.50 -5.29
N ASN A 236 -18.64 15.60 -5.89
CA ASN A 236 -20.01 15.31 -5.44
C ASN A 236 -20.17 13.79 -5.29
N ASN A 237 -21.28 13.35 -4.70
CA ASN A 237 -21.50 11.93 -4.41
C ASN A 237 -21.61 11.04 -5.66
N ALA A 238 -21.80 11.60 -6.85
CA ALA A 238 -21.85 10.86 -8.11
C ALA A 238 -20.52 10.87 -8.88
N ALA A 239 -19.53 11.64 -8.44
CA ALA A 239 -18.24 11.74 -9.10
C ALA A 239 -17.26 10.65 -8.60
N PRO A 240 -16.34 10.20 -9.46
CA PRO A 240 -15.30 9.27 -9.05
C PRO A 240 -14.30 9.95 -8.11
N LEU A 241 -13.67 9.17 -7.25
CA LEU A 241 -12.62 9.64 -6.35
C LEU A 241 -11.49 8.62 -6.28
N ASN A 242 -10.27 9.09 -6.54
CA ASN A 242 -9.04 8.33 -6.33
C ASN A 242 -8.36 8.79 -5.04
N VAL A 243 -7.89 7.84 -4.22
CA VAL A 243 -7.24 8.12 -2.93
C VAL A 243 -6.02 7.24 -2.70
N ILE A 244 -4.97 7.86 -2.16
CA ILE A 244 -3.83 7.16 -1.58
C ILE A 244 -3.41 7.86 -0.29
N ALA A 245 -3.14 7.09 0.75
CA ALA A 245 -2.64 7.59 2.03
C ALA A 245 -1.19 7.16 2.23
N LEU A 246 -0.32 8.09 2.65
CA LEU A 246 1.10 7.87 2.86
C LEU A 246 1.46 8.27 4.29
N ALA A 247 2.20 7.42 4.98
CA ALA A 247 2.76 7.70 6.29
C ALA A 247 4.29 7.81 6.16
N SER A 248 4.85 8.95 6.54
CA SER A 248 6.26 9.29 6.34
C SER A 248 6.96 9.64 7.66
N GLU A 249 8.29 9.70 7.66
CA GLU A 249 9.05 10.23 8.79
C GLU A 249 8.93 11.76 8.92
N GLU A 250 9.01 12.28 10.15
CA GLU A 250 8.86 13.69 10.56
C GLU A 250 9.64 14.75 9.74
N ASN A 251 10.70 14.37 9.03
CA ASN A 251 11.62 15.34 8.41
C ASN A 251 12.03 14.97 6.99
N ALA A 252 11.46 13.91 6.43
CA ALA A 252 11.78 13.45 5.10
C ALA A 252 10.61 12.66 4.55
N LEU A 253 10.42 12.70 3.23
CA LEU A 253 9.40 11.90 2.54
C LEU A 253 9.87 10.43 2.39
N HIS A 254 10.18 9.83 3.53
CA HIS A 254 10.56 8.45 3.73
C HIS A 254 9.33 7.70 4.24
N LEU A 255 8.63 7.04 3.33
CA LEU A 255 7.42 6.30 3.62
C LEU A 255 7.73 5.04 4.41
N TRP A 256 7.15 4.94 5.60
CA TRP A 256 7.13 3.72 6.40
C TRP A 256 5.77 3.01 6.35
N GLY A 257 4.74 3.66 5.78
CA GLY A 257 3.44 3.06 5.54
C GLY A 257 2.72 3.68 4.36
N THR A 258 1.90 2.88 3.68
CA THR A 258 1.01 3.33 2.60
C THR A 258 -0.32 2.60 2.68
N MET A 259 -1.37 3.25 2.19
CA MET A 259 -2.67 2.63 1.96
C MET A 259 -3.15 3.04 0.55
N PRO A 260 -3.25 2.11 -0.42
CA PRO A 260 -3.02 0.66 -0.30
C PRO A 260 -1.66 0.20 0.21
N ALA A 261 -1.65 -0.87 1.00
CA ALA A 261 -0.47 -1.42 1.68
C ALA A 261 0.52 -2.11 0.73
N GLY A 262 0.09 -2.48 -0.48
CA GLY A 262 0.95 -3.12 -1.48
C GLY A 262 1.81 -2.18 -2.32
N ASN A 263 1.96 -0.91 -1.91
CA ASN A 263 2.92 0.01 -2.53
C ASN A 263 4.34 -0.19 -1.94
N PRO A 264 5.39 0.17 -2.70
CA PRO A 264 6.75 0.17 -2.16
C PRO A 264 6.89 1.18 -1.00
N LEU A 265 7.92 0.98 -0.17
CA LEU A 265 8.29 1.84 0.96
C LEU A 265 9.78 2.19 0.87
N ASN A 266 10.19 3.35 1.36
CA ASN A 266 11.58 3.82 1.31
C ASN A 266 12.14 4.29 2.66
N SER A 267 11.38 4.19 3.75
CA SER A 267 11.88 4.47 5.10
C SER A 267 12.80 3.35 5.61
N PRO A 268 13.97 3.69 6.20
CA PRO A 268 14.80 2.75 6.95
C PRO A 268 14.08 2.00 8.08
N ARG A 269 12.94 2.51 8.57
CA ARG A 269 12.11 1.84 9.58
C ARG A 269 11.33 0.65 9.02
N ALA A 270 11.03 0.68 7.73
CA ALA A 270 10.12 -0.26 7.08
C ALA A 270 10.80 -1.18 6.06
N VAL A 271 12.03 -0.83 5.65
CA VAL A 271 12.82 -1.60 4.68
C VAL A 271 13.97 -2.32 5.37
N ASN A 272 14.47 -3.37 4.72
CA ASN A 272 15.64 -4.12 5.18
C ASN A 272 16.82 -3.17 5.49
N PRO A 273 17.37 -3.19 6.73
CA PRO A 273 18.48 -2.31 7.12
C PRO A 273 19.72 -2.43 6.23
N ALA A 274 19.97 -3.60 5.63
CA ALA A 274 21.09 -3.81 4.70
C ALA A 274 20.92 -3.05 3.37
N LEU A 275 19.70 -2.59 3.06
CA LEU A 275 19.33 -1.90 1.84
C LEU A 275 18.91 -0.43 2.07
N ALA A 276 18.74 0.01 3.32
CA ALA A 276 18.25 1.33 3.71
C ALA A 276 18.94 2.50 2.97
N ASP A 277 20.28 2.49 2.90
CA ASP A 277 21.06 3.54 2.24
C ASP A 277 20.78 3.65 0.73
N ARG A 278 20.36 2.55 0.08
CA ARG A 278 20.01 2.57 -1.35
C ARG A 278 18.66 3.23 -1.61
N PHE A 279 17.76 3.17 -0.63
CA PHE A 279 16.39 3.67 -0.77
C PHE A 279 16.25 5.17 -0.55
N ALA A 280 17.14 5.77 0.25
CA ALA A 280 17.16 7.22 0.45
C ALA A 280 17.39 8.02 -0.85
N THR A 281 17.94 7.39 -1.90
CA THR A 281 18.29 8.05 -3.16
C THR A 281 17.61 7.49 -4.41
N SER A 282 16.78 6.46 -4.27
CA SER A 282 16.15 5.80 -5.42
C SER A 282 14.87 6.53 -5.86
N LEU A 283 14.64 6.61 -7.18
CA LEU A 283 13.36 7.09 -7.72
C LEU A 283 12.25 6.14 -7.28
N PHE A 284 11.15 6.73 -6.81
CA PHE A 284 10.13 6.02 -6.05
C PHE A 284 8.75 6.31 -6.64
N ALA A 285 8.11 5.31 -7.25
CA ALA A 285 6.80 5.43 -7.86
C ALA A 285 5.81 4.48 -7.21
N LEU A 286 4.68 5.03 -6.79
CA LEU A 286 3.54 4.30 -6.24
C LEU A 286 2.68 3.79 -7.40
N GLN A 287 2.05 2.63 -7.24
CA GLN A 287 1.30 1.94 -8.30
C GLN A 287 -0.15 1.66 -7.92
N ARG A 288 -0.45 1.58 -6.62
CA ARG A 288 -1.78 1.23 -6.13
C ARG A 288 -2.44 2.43 -5.47
N TYR A 289 -3.74 2.56 -5.69
CA TYR A 289 -4.60 3.55 -5.08
C TYR A 289 -6.01 2.98 -4.95
N TYR A 290 -6.81 3.56 -4.05
CA TYR A 290 -8.24 3.28 -4.00
C TYR A 290 -8.94 4.10 -5.07
N THR A 291 -9.87 3.48 -5.77
CA THR A 291 -10.77 4.18 -6.69
C THR A 291 -12.21 3.81 -6.35
N TRP A 292 -13.06 4.83 -6.25
CA TRP A 292 -14.50 4.66 -6.12
C TRP A 292 -15.17 5.38 -7.27
N ASP A 293 -15.92 4.65 -8.09
CA ASP A 293 -16.59 5.22 -9.26
C ASP A 293 -17.66 6.25 -8.88
N THR A 294 -18.28 6.07 -7.70
CA THR A 294 -19.23 6.99 -7.08
C THR A 294 -19.13 6.90 -5.56
N LEU A 295 -19.52 7.96 -4.88
CA LEU A 295 -19.63 8.06 -3.42
C LEU A 295 -21.10 8.13 -2.99
N ASN A 296 -21.97 7.34 -3.62
CA ASN A 296 -23.40 7.30 -3.29
C ASN A 296 -23.59 6.77 -1.85
N ALA A 297 -24.49 7.39 -1.09
CA ALA A 297 -24.78 6.96 0.27
C ALA A 297 -25.25 5.49 0.31
N GLY A 298 -24.72 4.73 1.27
CA GLY A 298 -25.03 3.31 1.46
C GLY A 298 -24.26 2.35 0.54
N ALA A 299 -23.35 2.86 -0.30
CA ALA A 299 -22.37 2.01 -0.98
C ALA A 299 -21.31 1.51 0.00
N CYS A 300 -20.87 0.25 -0.14
CA CYS A 300 -19.88 -0.38 0.72
C CYS A 300 -18.45 0.02 0.25
N PRO A 301 -17.66 0.76 1.05
CA PRO A 301 -16.35 1.27 0.65
C PRO A 301 -15.34 0.20 0.24
N SER A 302 -15.40 -0.96 0.90
CA SER A 302 -14.57 -2.13 0.64
C SER A 302 -14.98 -2.92 -0.60
N ASP A 303 -16.11 -2.63 -1.25
CA ASP A 303 -16.56 -3.39 -2.41
C ASP A 303 -15.51 -3.39 -3.52
N ASN A 304 -15.15 -4.59 -3.96
CA ASN A 304 -14.10 -4.85 -4.95
C ASN A 304 -12.71 -4.28 -4.58
N LYS A 305 -12.47 -3.88 -3.32
CA LYS A 305 -11.17 -3.44 -2.85
C LYS A 305 -10.34 -4.64 -2.42
N ARG A 306 -9.30 -4.91 -3.21
CA ARG A 306 -8.44 -6.09 -3.06
C ARG A 306 -7.55 -6.02 -1.82
N ASP A 307 -7.20 -4.81 -1.36
CA ASP A 307 -6.31 -4.60 -0.22
C ASP A 307 -7.00 -4.78 1.16
N THR A 308 -8.28 -5.15 1.18
CA THR A 308 -9.03 -5.54 2.39
C THR A 308 -8.69 -6.94 2.87
N THR A 309 -8.14 -7.77 1.98
CA THR A 309 -8.01 -9.22 2.17
C THR A 309 -6.63 -9.64 2.66
N ASP A 310 -6.10 -9.14 3.78
CA ASP A 310 -4.78 -9.52 4.35
C ASP A 310 -4.41 -11.03 4.23
N MET A 311 -3.79 -11.42 3.12
CA MET A 311 -3.38 -12.81 2.83
C MET A 311 -1.89 -12.94 3.06
N HIS A 312 -1.53 -13.79 4.01
CA HIS A 312 -0.15 -14.19 4.23
C HIS A 312 0.19 -15.40 3.36
N VAL A 313 1.32 -15.34 2.65
CA VAL A 313 1.84 -16.44 1.84
C VAL A 313 3.33 -16.58 2.08
N GLU A 314 3.74 -17.78 2.45
CA GLU A 314 5.14 -18.18 2.66
C GLU A 314 5.48 -19.33 1.70
N LEU A 315 6.71 -19.34 1.20
CA LEU A 315 7.23 -20.39 0.33
C LEU A 315 8.48 -20.99 0.96
N ASP A 316 8.50 -22.31 1.06
CA ASP A 316 9.71 -23.10 1.31
C ASP A 316 10.00 -24.00 0.09
N ALA A 317 11.25 -24.40 -0.08
CA ALA A 317 11.70 -25.21 -1.20
C ALA A 317 12.66 -26.31 -0.75
N LEU A 318 12.47 -27.51 -1.30
CA LEU A 318 13.31 -28.68 -1.08
C LEU A 318 13.75 -29.27 -2.43
N PRO A 319 15.06 -29.29 -2.75
CA PRO A 319 16.19 -28.82 -1.94
C PRO A 319 16.17 -27.30 -1.70
N ARG A 320 16.71 -26.88 -0.55
CA ARG A 320 16.77 -25.45 -0.15
C ARG A 320 17.50 -24.61 -1.18
N SER A 321 16.97 -23.41 -1.38
CA SER A 321 17.39 -22.48 -2.42
C SER A 321 17.08 -21.05 -2.00
N MET A 322 17.52 -20.09 -2.82
CA MET A 322 17.17 -18.69 -2.61
C MET A 322 15.68 -18.49 -2.89
N ILE A 323 14.96 -18.02 -1.87
CA ILE A 323 13.57 -17.58 -1.94
C ILE A 323 13.58 -16.13 -1.50
N TYR A 324 12.92 -15.27 -2.27
CA TYR A 324 12.74 -13.88 -1.91
C TYR A 324 11.38 -13.37 -2.36
N SER A 325 10.79 -12.46 -1.59
CA SER A 325 9.55 -11.73 -1.87
C SER A 325 9.86 -10.35 -2.42
N PHE A 326 9.32 -10.01 -3.60
CA PHE A 326 9.58 -8.70 -4.22
C PHE A 326 9.22 -7.50 -3.32
N LEU A 327 8.03 -7.50 -2.72
CA LEU A 327 7.60 -6.43 -1.80
C LEU A 327 7.97 -6.71 -0.34
N GLY A 328 8.10 -7.98 0.04
CA GLY A 328 8.43 -8.40 1.41
C GLY A 328 9.91 -8.22 1.76
N ASP A 329 10.80 -8.42 0.79
CA ASP A 329 12.25 -8.21 0.92
C ASP A 329 12.74 -6.90 0.28
N ASP A 330 11.81 -5.98 -0.01
CA ASP A 330 12.09 -4.62 -0.50
C ASP A 330 12.84 -4.57 -1.86
N LEU A 331 12.64 -5.54 -2.73
CA LEU A 331 13.37 -5.65 -4.00
C LEU A 331 12.77 -4.82 -5.14
N PHE A 332 11.91 -3.84 -4.82
CA PHE A 332 11.23 -3.03 -5.83
C PHE A 332 12.16 -2.21 -6.72
N TYR A 333 13.32 -1.81 -6.19
CA TYR A 333 14.38 -1.16 -6.96
C TYR A 333 15.01 -2.07 -8.03
N MET A 334 14.79 -3.39 -7.95
CA MET A 334 15.23 -4.37 -8.92
C MET A 334 14.13 -4.77 -9.90
N GLN A 335 13.02 -4.02 -10.00
CA GLN A 335 11.90 -4.45 -10.85
C GLN A 335 12.39 -4.71 -12.29
N ASP A 336 13.20 -3.83 -12.86
CA ASP A 336 13.59 -3.93 -14.27
C ASP A 336 14.53 -5.13 -14.45
N GLU A 337 15.39 -5.42 -13.48
CA GLU A 337 16.25 -6.59 -13.49
C GLU A 337 15.46 -7.89 -13.27
N LEU A 338 14.53 -7.90 -12.32
CA LEU A 338 13.73 -9.09 -11.98
C LEU A 338 12.72 -9.44 -13.09
N PHE A 339 12.12 -8.41 -13.71
CA PHE A 339 11.01 -8.55 -14.66
C PHE A 339 11.36 -8.22 -16.11
N GLY A 340 12.19 -7.22 -16.35
CA GLY A 340 12.50 -6.70 -17.68
C GLY A 340 13.73 -7.33 -18.33
N ALA A 341 14.71 -7.76 -17.54
CA ALA A 341 15.95 -8.34 -18.06
C ALA A 341 15.82 -9.86 -18.26
N GLN A 342 16.20 -10.35 -19.45
CA GLN A 342 16.37 -11.80 -19.68
C GLN A 342 17.47 -12.38 -18.77
N ASP A 343 18.46 -11.57 -18.40
CA ASP A 343 19.57 -11.94 -17.51
C ASP A 343 19.66 -11.02 -16.28
N ILE A 344 19.67 -11.62 -15.09
CA ILE A 344 20.03 -10.94 -13.84
C ILE A 344 21.50 -11.25 -13.55
N ASP A 345 22.34 -10.21 -13.55
CA ASP A 345 23.73 -10.33 -13.13
C ASP A 345 23.79 -10.91 -11.71
N SER A 346 24.52 -12.01 -11.55
CA SER A 346 24.75 -12.63 -10.24
C SER A 346 25.27 -11.64 -9.22
N ASP A 347 26.09 -10.68 -9.63
CA ASP A 347 26.70 -9.72 -8.72
C ASP A 347 25.68 -8.78 -8.07
N ARG A 348 24.51 -8.59 -8.71
CA ARG A 348 23.43 -7.73 -8.20
C ARG A 348 22.49 -8.41 -7.21
N VAL A 349 22.52 -9.75 -7.12
CA VAL A 349 21.75 -10.53 -6.13
C VAL A 349 22.64 -11.19 -5.08
N GLN A 350 23.88 -10.71 -4.88
CA GLN A 350 24.83 -11.25 -3.89
C GLN A 350 24.29 -11.23 -2.45
N PHE A 351 23.35 -10.34 -2.13
CA PHE A 351 22.67 -10.31 -0.82
C PHE A 351 21.98 -11.64 -0.48
N ALA A 352 21.55 -12.42 -1.48
CA ALA A 352 20.87 -13.69 -1.29
C ALA A 352 21.82 -14.92 -1.35
N GLN A 353 23.09 -14.74 -1.70
CA GLN A 353 23.94 -15.83 -2.22
C GLN A 353 24.58 -16.77 -1.19
N GLN A 354 24.39 -16.60 0.12
CA GLN A 354 25.44 -17.06 1.02
C GLN A 354 25.59 -18.58 1.25
N GLU A 355 24.62 -19.49 1.04
CA GLU A 355 24.85 -20.90 1.44
C GLU A 355 24.17 -22.02 0.60
N TYR A 356 23.62 -21.74 -0.58
CA TYR A 356 22.79 -22.75 -1.28
C TYR A 356 23.58 -23.69 -2.21
N ARG A 357 23.33 -25.00 -2.10
CA ARG A 357 23.88 -26.02 -3.01
C ARG A 357 23.16 -25.96 -4.38
N PRO A 358 23.88 -26.04 -5.50
CA PRO A 358 23.25 -26.12 -6.83
C PRO A 358 22.31 -27.32 -6.95
N VAL A 359 21.16 -27.10 -7.58
CA VAL A 359 20.20 -28.16 -7.91
C VAL A 359 20.61 -28.80 -9.24
N PRO A 360 20.81 -30.13 -9.32
CA PRO A 360 21.18 -30.79 -10.56
C PRO A 360 20.09 -30.68 -11.64
N LEU A 361 20.49 -30.74 -12.91
CA LEU A 361 19.54 -30.84 -14.01
C LEU A 361 18.73 -32.13 -13.92
N GLY A 362 17.45 -32.06 -14.25
CA GLY A 362 16.48 -33.16 -14.11
C GLY A 362 16.04 -33.42 -12.67
N ALA A 363 16.64 -32.74 -11.68
CA ALA A 363 16.20 -32.86 -10.30
C ALA A 363 14.86 -32.17 -10.11
N SER A 364 14.08 -32.71 -9.18
CA SER A 364 12.82 -32.12 -8.78
C SER A 364 13.01 -31.22 -7.57
N ILE A 365 12.32 -30.09 -7.61
CA ILE A 365 12.19 -29.17 -6.49
C ILE A 365 10.74 -29.26 -6.01
N THR A 366 10.55 -29.50 -4.72
CA THR A 366 9.24 -29.46 -4.07
C THR A 366 9.11 -28.13 -3.35
N TYR A 367 8.14 -27.35 -3.78
CA TYR A 367 7.73 -26.11 -3.12
C TYR A 367 6.61 -26.40 -2.14
N THR A 368 6.76 -25.89 -0.91
CA THR A 368 5.71 -25.93 0.11
C THR A 368 5.23 -24.51 0.32
N ILE A 369 3.98 -24.25 -0.06
CA ILE A 369 3.37 -22.93 0.04
C ILE A 369 2.42 -22.95 1.23
N THR A 370 2.73 -22.18 2.26
CA THR A 370 1.85 -21.98 3.41
C THR A 370 1.08 -20.69 3.20
N TYR A 371 -0.22 -20.72 3.39
CA TYR A 371 -1.08 -19.54 3.22
C TYR A 371 -2.04 -19.39 4.39
N ARG A 372 -2.43 -18.16 4.68
CA ARG A 372 -3.44 -17.83 5.68
C ARG A 372 -4.16 -16.54 5.30
N ASN A 373 -5.46 -16.49 5.56
CA ASN A 373 -6.22 -15.27 5.57
C ASN A 373 -6.16 -14.67 6.98
N ASP A 374 -5.37 -13.61 7.16
CA ASP A 374 -5.26 -12.88 8.43
C ASP A 374 -6.19 -11.65 8.48
N SER A 375 -7.04 -11.48 7.46
CA SER A 375 -8.06 -10.42 7.44
C SER A 375 -9.25 -10.75 8.35
N SER A 376 -10.06 -9.73 8.63
CA SER A 376 -11.31 -9.87 9.38
C SER A 376 -12.49 -10.32 8.53
N THR A 377 -12.30 -10.49 7.21
CA THR A 377 -13.35 -10.88 6.25
C THR A 377 -12.98 -12.17 5.52
N THR A 378 -13.97 -12.83 4.93
CA THR A 378 -13.69 -13.98 4.07
C THR A 378 -13.06 -13.50 2.76
N SER A 379 -11.96 -14.11 2.34
CA SER A 379 -11.38 -13.93 1.00
C SER A 379 -12.05 -14.90 0.03
N PRO A 380 -12.98 -14.45 -0.84
CA PRO A 380 -13.71 -15.34 -1.73
C PRO A 380 -12.84 -15.81 -2.90
N ASN A 381 -13.01 -17.06 -3.31
CA ASN A 381 -12.35 -17.66 -4.48
C ASN A 381 -10.83 -17.40 -4.53
N ALA A 382 -10.17 -17.52 -3.38
CA ALA A 382 -8.74 -17.32 -3.27
C ALA A 382 -8.00 -18.35 -4.15
N ARG A 383 -6.94 -17.88 -4.82
CA ARG A 383 -6.14 -18.68 -5.74
C ARG A 383 -4.66 -18.28 -5.69
N LEU A 384 -3.79 -19.27 -5.81
CA LEU A 384 -2.36 -19.06 -6.06
C LEU A 384 -2.12 -19.13 -7.55
N GLN A 385 -1.35 -18.20 -8.10
CA GLN A 385 -0.78 -18.30 -9.43
C GLN A 385 0.70 -18.60 -9.27
N LEU A 386 1.15 -19.65 -9.94
CA LEU A 386 2.55 -19.97 -10.08
C LEU A 386 2.93 -19.75 -11.52
N ILE A 387 4.06 -19.10 -11.73
CA ILE A 387 4.66 -18.88 -13.04
C ILE A 387 6.10 -19.37 -12.93
N THR A 388 6.61 -20.12 -13.91
CA THR A 388 8.04 -20.46 -13.98
C THR A 388 8.56 -20.26 -15.37
N TRP A 389 9.75 -19.70 -15.49
CA TRP A 389 10.49 -19.58 -16.73
C TRP A 389 11.57 -20.67 -16.80
N PRO A 390 11.93 -21.11 -18.01
CA PRO A 390 13.05 -22.01 -18.23
C PRO A 390 14.33 -21.57 -17.53
N PRO A 391 15.18 -22.53 -17.13
CA PRO A 391 15.01 -23.97 -17.22
C PRO A 391 14.05 -24.57 -16.16
N LEU A 392 13.36 -23.78 -15.34
CA LEU A 392 12.43 -24.34 -14.36
C LEU A 392 11.05 -24.60 -14.99
N ARG A 393 10.58 -25.84 -14.87
CA ARG A 393 9.30 -26.30 -15.41
C ARG A 393 8.32 -26.65 -14.29
N LEU A 394 7.05 -26.37 -14.51
CA LEU A 394 5.91 -26.83 -13.71
C LEU A 394 5.19 -27.93 -14.51
N PRO A 395 5.43 -29.22 -14.23
CA PRO A 395 4.83 -30.32 -14.99
C PRO A 395 3.29 -30.33 -14.95
N ASP A 396 2.71 -29.82 -13.88
CA ASP A 396 1.27 -29.70 -13.69
C ASP A 396 0.72 -28.32 -14.12
N GLY A 397 1.57 -27.47 -14.68
CA GLY A 397 1.22 -26.15 -15.23
C GLY A 397 0.99 -26.20 -16.74
N GLU A 398 0.35 -25.14 -17.25
CA GLU A 398 0.17 -24.90 -18.68
C GLU A 398 1.42 -24.20 -19.24
N ARG A 399 1.98 -24.74 -20.32
CA ARG A 399 3.07 -24.09 -21.07
C ARG A 399 2.50 -22.98 -21.94
N ILE A 400 2.92 -21.75 -21.71
CA ILE A 400 2.57 -20.56 -22.50
C ILE A 400 3.80 -20.11 -23.27
N ASN A 401 3.65 -19.87 -24.57
CA ASN A 401 4.69 -19.30 -25.43
C ASN A 401 4.30 -17.87 -25.78
N ASP A 402 4.80 -16.91 -25.02
CA ASP A 402 4.51 -15.50 -25.24
C ASP A 402 5.54 -14.88 -26.21
N PRO A 403 5.11 -14.13 -27.24
CA PRO A 403 6.03 -13.51 -28.19
C PRO A 403 6.99 -12.48 -27.59
N GLU A 404 6.62 -11.82 -26.48
CA GLU A 404 7.40 -10.77 -25.83
C GLU A 404 8.19 -11.32 -24.63
N LEU A 405 7.57 -12.17 -23.82
CA LEU A 405 8.16 -12.70 -22.58
C LEU A 405 8.89 -14.04 -22.76
N GLY A 406 8.78 -14.65 -23.94
CA GLY A 406 9.27 -15.99 -24.17
C GLY A 406 8.40 -17.06 -23.48
N PRO A 407 8.89 -18.30 -23.41
CA PRO A 407 8.05 -19.39 -22.96
C PRO A 407 8.11 -19.55 -21.43
N PHE A 408 6.97 -19.69 -20.77
CA PHE A 408 6.84 -19.90 -19.32
C PHE A 408 5.74 -20.92 -19.01
N ASP A 409 5.80 -21.55 -17.83
CA ASP A 409 4.74 -22.42 -17.35
C ASP A 409 3.89 -21.65 -16.34
N GLN A 410 2.58 -21.81 -16.38
CA GLN A 410 1.65 -21.17 -15.46
C GLN A 410 0.71 -22.19 -14.83
N GLN A 411 0.54 -22.14 -13.52
CA GLN A 411 -0.40 -22.99 -12.80
C GLN A 411 -1.26 -22.15 -11.87
N PHE A 412 -2.57 -22.40 -11.88
CA PHE A 412 -3.50 -21.85 -10.89
C PHE A 412 -3.89 -22.94 -9.90
N ILE A 413 -3.78 -22.62 -8.61
CA ILE A 413 -4.22 -23.50 -7.53
C ILE A 413 -5.38 -22.82 -6.82
N ALA A 414 -6.56 -23.42 -6.91
CA ALA A 414 -7.75 -22.96 -6.20
C ALA A 414 -7.62 -23.27 -4.70
N LEU A 415 -7.74 -22.25 -3.86
CA LEU A 415 -7.82 -22.36 -2.41
C LEU A 415 -9.28 -22.30 -1.91
N GLY A 416 -10.18 -21.76 -2.74
CA GLY A 416 -11.60 -21.57 -2.41
C GLY A 416 -11.84 -20.34 -1.54
N ASP A 417 -12.99 -20.30 -0.87
CA ASP A 417 -13.30 -19.22 0.07
C ASP A 417 -12.55 -19.44 1.38
N LEU A 418 -11.69 -18.48 1.76
CA LEU A 418 -10.90 -18.55 2.98
C LEU A 418 -11.50 -17.64 4.05
N ALA A 419 -12.10 -18.22 5.08
CA ALA A 419 -12.62 -17.49 6.22
C ALA A 419 -11.51 -16.75 7.01
N PRO A 420 -11.84 -15.75 7.83
CA PRO A 420 -10.89 -15.12 8.75
C PRO A 420 -10.11 -16.14 9.58
N GLY A 421 -8.78 -16.02 9.58
CA GLY A 421 -7.85 -16.92 10.28
C GLY A 421 -7.62 -18.28 9.61
N ALA A 422 -8.39 -18.63 8.57
CA ALA A 422 -8.24 -19.89 7.86
C ALA A 422 -6.96 -19.92 7.03
N GLY A 423 -6.33 -21.07 6.94
CA GLY A 423 -5.09 -21.24 6.20
C GLY A 423 -4.81 -22.70 5.91
N GLY A 424 -3.71 -22.95 5.21
CA GLY A 424 -3.31 -24.30 4.84
C GLY A 424 -1.96 -24.33 4.15
N THR A 425 -1.64 -25.51 3.63
CA THR A 425 -0.40 -25.75 2.91
C THR A 425 -0.71 -26.46 1.61
N VAL A 426 -0.04 -26.03 0.54
CA VAL A 426 -0.06 -26.67 -0.78
C VAL A 426 1.36 -27.03 -1.16
N THR A 427 1.55 -28.22 -1.72
CA THR A 427 2.83 -28.63 -2.27
C THR A 427 2.78 -28.63 -3.79
N VAL A 428 3.79 -28.02 -4.42
CA VAL A 428 3.94 -27.99 -5.87
C VAL A 428 5.28 -28.57 -6.26
N ARG A 429 5.29 -29.35 -7.33
CA ARG A 429 6.50 -29.94 -7.87
C ARG A 429 6.96 -29.16 -9.08
N ALA A 430 8.24 -28.77 -9.09
CA ALA A 430 8.92 -28.26 -10.27
C ALA A 430 10.10 -29.16 -10.65
N ILE A 431 10.53 -29.06 -11.89
CA ILE A 431 11.66 -29.82 -12.45
C ILE A 431 12.59 -28.85 -13.15
N LEU A 432 13.89 -29.00 -12.93
CA LEU A 432 14.89 -28.27 -13.69
C LEU A 432 15.14 -28.98 -15.03
N ASP A 433 14.65 -28.43 -16.14
CA ASP A 433 14.76 -28.99 -17.49
C ASP A 433 15.45 -28.01 -18.43
N ALA A 434 16.51 -28.48 -19.09
CA ALA A 434 17.32 -27.69 -20.01
C ALA A 434 16.94 -27.89 -21.47
N SER A 435 15.83 -28.58 -21.75
CA SER A 435 15.36 -28.80 -23.13
C SER A 435 15.14 -27.50 -23.90
N ASP A 436 14.80 -26.43 -23.17
CA ASP A 436 14.45 -25.12 -23.71
C ASP A 436 15.52 -24.05 -23.36
N ASP A 437 16.72 -24.50 -22.99
CA ASP A 437 17.74 -23.64 -22.40
C ASP A 437 18.73 -23.12 -23.46
N ASP A 438 18.53 -21.87 -23.87
CA ASP A 438 19.52 -21.07 -24.60
C ASP A 438 20.67 -20.57 -23.69
N GLY A 439 20.71 -20.99 -22.42
CA GLY A 439 21.75 -20.65 -21.44
C GLY A 439 21.30 -19.70 -20.33
N ILE A 440 20.01 -19.65 -20.02
CA ILE A 440 19.37 -18.60 -19.20
C ILE A 440 19.04 -19.13 -17.79
N ILE A 441 19.08 -18.22 -16.81
CA ILE A 441 18.88 -18.47 -15.37
C ILE A 441 17.41 -18.84 -15.08
N PRO A 442 17.12 -19.85 -14.24
CA PRO A 442 15.74 -20.18 -13.88
C PRO A 442 15.10 -19.05 -13.09
N LYS A 443 13.91 -18.60 -13.52
CA LYS A 443 13.02 -17.75 -12.73
C LYS A 443 11.80 -18.58 -12.34
N ALA A 444 11.41 -18.58 -11.07
CA ALA A 444 10.04 -18.93 -10.65
C ALA A 444 9.40 -17.66 -10.16
N SER A 445 8.09 -17.49 -10.24
CA SER A 445 7.39 -16.40 -9.56
C SER A 445 6.02 -16.86 -9.12
N LEU A 446 5.73 -16.76 -7.83
CA LEU A 446 4.35 -16.92 -7.35
C LEU A 446 3.67 -15.57 -7.32
N THR A 447 2.56 -15.36 -8.00
CA THR A 447 1.69 -14.21 -7.81
C THR A 447 0.43 -14.65 -7.08
N SER A 448 0.16 -14.13 -5.87
CA SER A 448 -1.18 -14.30 -5.30
C SER A 448 -2.10 -13.22 -5.87
N TYR A 449 -3.30 -13.59 -6.32
CA TYR A 449 -4.23 -12.64 -6.95
C TYR A 449 -4.88 -11.64 -5.97
N CYS A 450 -4.57 -11.77 -4.68
CA CYS A 450 -5.03 -10.84 -3.65
C CYS A 450 -3.89 -9.96 -3.10
N TRP A 451 -2.63 -10.41 -3.15
CA TRP A 451 -1.45 -9.63 -2.73
C TRP A 451 -0.27 -10.04 -3.60
N THR A 452 0.29 -9.12 -4.39
CA THR A 452 1.47 -9.39 -5.21
C THR A 452 2.74 -9.57 -4.35
N THR A 453 2.78 -10.59 -3.51
CA THR A 453 4.01 -11.20 -3.01
C THR A 453 4.50 -12.06 -4.16
N LEU A 454 5.50 -11.56 -4.88
CA LEU A 454 6.17 -12.33 -5.90
C LEU A 454 7.34 -13.10 -5.30
N LEU A 455 7.22 -14.42 -5.20
CA LEU A 455 8.30 -15.26 -4.67
C LEU A 455 9.13 -15.85 -5.80
N LEU A 456 10.38 -15.41 -5.92
CA LEU A 456 11.29 -15.82 -6.99
C LEU A 456 12.40 -16.78 -6.51
N HIS A 457 12.76 -17.74 -7.37
CA HIS A 457 13.77 -18.78 -7.12
C HIS A 457 14.95 -18.70 -8.10
N ARG A 458 16.18 -18.98 -7.64
CA ARG A 458 17.39 -19.08 -8.48
C ARG A 458 18.31 -20.24 -8.05
N SER A 459 18.81 -21.01 -9.02
CA SER A 459 19.86 -22.03 -8.84
C SER A 459 21.12 -21.71 -9.68
N ARG A 460 22.33 -21.87 -9.12
CA ARG A 460 23.61 -21.63 -9.82
C ARG A 460 23.90 -22.68 -10.92
N ARG A 461 24.41 -22.24 -12.08
CA ARG A 461 25.27 -23.06 -12.96
C ARG A 461 26.71 -22.54 -12.94
N TYR A 462 27.66 -23.47 -13.04
CA TYR A 462 29.05 -23.17 -13.36
C TYR A 462 29.21 -23.16 -14.88
N HIS A 463 29.93 -22.17 -15.43
CA HIS A 463 30.53 -22.30 -16.75
C HIS A 463 31.47 -23.51 -16.73
N LEU A 464 31.12 -24.57 -17.44
CA LEU A 464 32.09 -25.57 -17.85
C LEU A 464 32.96 -24.92 -18.92
N ASN A 465 34.06 -24.28 -18.50
CA ASN A 465 35.14 -23.97 -19.43
C ASN A 465 35.65 -25.29 -20.00
N GLY A 466 35.25 -25.56 -21.23
CA GLY A 466 35.74 -26.70 -22.01
C GLY A 466 37.19 -26.49 -22.40
N THR A 467 38.11 -26.85 -21.52
CA THR A 467 39.46 -27.31 -21.88
C THR A 467 39.95 -28.27 -20.80
N GLY A 468 39.61 -29.55 -20.95
CA GLY A 468 40.40 -30.60 -20.31
C GLY A 468 41.79 -30.67 -20.99
N PRO A 469 42.88 -30.95 -20.26
CA PRO A 469 44.15 -31.25 -20.89
C PRO A 469 44.13 -32.68 -21.42
N THR A 470 44.32 -32.83 -22.73
CA THR A 470 44.75 -34.07 -23.37
C THR A 470 46.26 -34.23 -23.14
N ILE A 471 46.72 -35.45 -22.85
CA ILE A 471 48.12 -35.85 -23.09
C ILE A 471 48.28 -36.08 -24.60
#